data_AF-A0AAE4BNL1-F1
#
_entry.id   AF-A0AAE4BNL1-F1
#
_cell.length_a   1.000
_cell.length_b   1.000
_cell.length_c   1.000
_cell.angle_alpha   90.00
_cell.angle_beta   90.00
_cell.angle_gamma   90.00
#
_symmetry.space_group_name_H-M   'P 1'
#
loop_
_entity.id
_entity.type
_entity.pdbx_description
1 polymer ?
#
loop_
_entity_poly.entity_id
_entity_poly.type
_entity_poly.pdbx_seq_one_letter_code
_entity_poly.pdbx_strand_id
1 'polypeptide(L)'
;MTFPVRIGIIGPAGAGKDATYAAIQALNPDFRRAAFGDHVKCVVDAEVRVQYGVSAFTSDRAEKAVIRPYLERRGDELFETDYAAFAARVPLLAVNTRVQREPEARAWLTLPGAFIVRLHRPGTEPATPREAEYLRRMSYLVEHDLHNDGDLADLRFAAHDLLTYARLRTA
;
A
#
# COMPACT_ATOMS: atom_id res chain seq x y z
N MET A 1 16.35 -21.35 2.51
CA MET A 1 15.56 -20.52 3.43
C MET A 1 15.03 -19.34 2.64
N THR A 2 13.73 -19.04 2.73
CA THR A 2 13.16 -17.85 2.09
C THR A 2 13.34 -16.68 3.04
N PHE A 3 14.14 -15.68 2.65
CA PHE A 3 14.28 -14.46 3.44
C PHE A 3 12.99 -13.62 3.34
N PRO A 4 12.56 -12.98 4.44
CA PRO A 4 11.39 -12.10 4.40
C PRO A 4 11.65 -10.90 3.49
N VAL A 5 10.68 -10.57 2.65
CA VAL A 5 10.67 -9.41 1.77
C VAL A 5 9.30 -8.74 1.84
N ARG A 6 9.26 -7.53 2.41
CA ARG A 6 8.00 -6.80 2.64
C ARG A 6 8.07 -5.39 2.06
N ILE A 7 7.46 -5.22 0.90
CA ILE A 7 7.57 -3.99 0.11
C ILE A 7 6.42 -3.06 0.46
N GLY A 8 6.68 -1.90 1.05
CA GLY A 8 5.68 -0.85 1.21
C GLY A 8 5.75 0.12 0.03
N ILE A 9 4.66 0.31 -0.72
CA ILE A 9 4.64 1.20 -1.88
C ILE A 9 3.91 2.49 -1.51
N ILE A 10 4.63 3.61 -1.61
CA ILE A 10 4.07 4.97 -1.57
C ILE A 10 3.99 5.55 -2.99
N GLY A 11 3.16 6.56 -3.18
CA GLY A 11 3.00 7.28 -4.44
C GLY A 11 1.58 7.81 -4.61
N PRO A 12 1.33 8.74 -5.55
CA PRO A 12 0.02 9.34 -5.74
C PRO A 12 -1.05 8.32 -6.17
N ALA A 13 -2.32 8.63 -5.91
CA ALA A 13 -3.44 7.87 -6.47
C ALA A 13 -3.32 7.79 -8.00
N GLY A 14 -3.53 6.60 -8.58
CA GLY A 14 -3.38 6.39 -10.03
C GLY A 14 -1.96 6.09 -10.53
N ALA A 15 -0.94 6.15 -9.65
CA ALA A 15 0.46 5.87 -10.03
C ALA A 15 0.72 4.43 -10.51
N GLY A 16 -0.22 3.51 -10.28
CA GLY A 16 -0.11 2.11 -10.72
C GLY A 16 0.29 1.12 -9.63
N LYS A 17 0.16 1.47 -8.34
CA LYS A 17 0.58 0.61 -7.21
C LYS A 17 0.00 -0.82 -7.24
N ASP A 18 -1.28 -0.96 -7.58
CA ASP A 18 -1.93 -2.27 -7.70
C ASP A 18 -1.46 -3.03 -8.96
N ALA A 19 -1.12 -2.32 -10.05
CA ALA A 19 -0.51 -2.92 -11.23
C ALA A 19 0.94 -3.38 -10.96
N THR A 20 1.71 -2.60 -10.18
CA THR A 20 3.04 -3.00 -9.71
C THR A 20 2.96 -4.28 -8.88
N TYR A 21 2.00 -4.37 -7.97
CA TYR A 21 1.76 -5.61 -7.22
C TYR A 21 1.43 -6.78 -8.16
N ALA A 22 0.55 -6.59 -9.14
CA ALA A 22 0.23 -7.65 -10.11
C ALA A 22 1.47 -8.10 -10.91
N ALA A 23 2.35 -7.17 -11.29
CA ALA A 23 3.61 -7.49 -11.96
C ALA A 23 4.56 -8.28 -11.06
N ILE A 24 4.71 -7.88 -9.78
CA ILE A 24 5.47 -8.64 -8.78
C ILE A 24 4.91 -10.05 -8.61
N GLN A 25 3.58 -10.18 -8.49
CA GLN A 25 2.92 -11.46 -8.29
C GLN A 25 3.06 -12.39 -9.53
N ALA A 26 3.08 -11.82 -10.73
CA ALA A 26 3.33 -12.58 -11.95
C ALA A 26 4.77 -13.16 -12.00
N LEU A 27 5.74 -12.47 -11.42
CA LEU A 27 7.13 -12.93 -11.32
C LEU A 27 7.36 -13.89 -10.14
N ASN A 28 6.63 -13.70 -9.04
CA ASN A 28 6.66 -14.56 -7.88
C ASN A 28 5.26 -14.66 -7.22
N PRO A 29 4.53 -15.77 -7.42
CA PRO A 29 3.14 -15.92 -6.95
C PRO A 29 3.00 -16.04 -5.44
N ASP A 30 4.10 -16.24 -4.70
CA ASP A 30 4.07 -16.33 -3.24
C ASP A 30 3.88 -14.96 -2.57
N PHE A 31 4.15 -13.86 -3.28
CA PHE A 31 3.86 -12.53 -2.77
C PHE A 31 2.35 -12.32 -2.59
N ARG A 32 1.99 -11.79 -1.42
CA ARG A 32 0.61 -11.45 -1.07
C ARG A 32 0.45 -9.95 -0.91
N ARG A 33 -0.69 -9.41 -1.36
CA ARG A 33 -1.06 -8.04 -1.06
C ARG A 33 -1.46 -7.91 0.41
N ALA A 34 -0.90 -6.94 1.09
CA ALA A 34 -1.32 -6.49 2.41
C ALA A 34 -1.81 -5.04 2.30
N ALA A 35 -2.80 -4.64 3.09
CA ALA A 35 -3.18 -3.23 3.19
C ALA A 35 -3.94 -3.02 4.48
N PHE A 36 -3.47 -2.12 5.35
CA PHE A 36 -4.16 -1.82 6.59
C PHE A 36 -5.57 -1.29 6.33
N GLY A 37 -5.75 -0.50 5.26
CA GLY A 37 -7.07 -0.03 4.85
C GLY A 37 -8.08 -1.13 4.51
N ASP A 38 -7.64 -2.32 4.08
CA ASP A 38 -8.56 -3.45 3.86
C ASP A 38 -8.94 -4.10 5.20
N HIS A 39 -8.04 -4.13 6.18
CA HIS A 39 -8.36 -4.54 7.54
C HIS A 39 -9.37 -3.59 8.20
N VAL A 40 -9.17 -2.27 8.08
CA VAL A 40 -10.13 -1.25 8.54
C VAL A 40 -11.52 -1.53 7.96
N LYS A 41 -11.62 -1.75 6.64
CA LYS A 41 -12.89 -2.08 5.99
C LYS A 41 -13.52 -3.34 6.54
N CYS A 42 -12.75 -4.41 6.77
CA CYS A 42 -13.29 -5.63 7.37
C CYS A 42 -13.89 -5.36 8.76
N VAL A 43 -13.24 -4.53 9.58
CA VAL A 43 -13.70 -4.20 10.94
C VAL A 43 -15.00 -3.38 10.90
N VAL A 44 -15.12 -2.43 9.97
CA VAL A 44 -16.25 -1.48 9.96
C VAL A 44 -17.36 -1.79 8.97
N ASP A 45 -17.24 -2.80 8.09
CA ASP A 45 -18.23 -3.05 7.02
C ASP A 45 -19.66 -3.23 7.54
N ALA A 46 -19.83 -3.92 8.67
CA ALA A 46 -21.15 -4.11 9.30
C ALA A 46 -21.76 -2.77 9.75
N GLU A 47 -20.98 -1.91 10.40
CA GLU A 47 -21.42 -0.58 10.83
C GLU A 47 -21.71 0.33 9.64
N VAL A 48 -20.84 0.29 8.61
CA VAL A 48 -21.03 1.09 7.39
C VAL A 48 -22.31 0.70 6.66
N ARG A 49 -22.62 -0.60 6.58
CA ARG A 49 -23.88 -1.08 6.00
C ARG A 49 -25.10 -0.60 6.75
N VAL A 50 -25.06 -0.62 8.09
CA VAL A 50 -26.16 -0.17 8.94
C VAL A 50 -26.36 1.35 8.82
N GLN A 51 -25.28 2.12 8.87
CA GLN A 51 -25.36 3.58 8.92
C GLN A 51 -25.57 4.23 7.55
N TYR A 52 -24.95 3.68 6.50
CA TYR A 52 -24.91 4.31 5.17
C TYR A 52 -25.62 3.49 4.09
N GLY A 53 -26.06 2.27 4.38
CA GLY A 53 -26.73 1.40 3.41
C GLY A 53 -25.81 0.85 2.30
N VAL A 54 -24.50 1.06 2.40
CA VAL A 54 -23.50 0.62 1.40
C VAL A 54 -22.40 -0.21 2.06
N SER A 55 -21.64 -0.96 1.27
CA SER A 55 -20.48 -1.70 1.79
C SER A 55 -19.22 -0.82 1.84
N ALA A 56 -18.37 -1.04 2.84
CA ALA A 56 -17.01 -0.50 2.91
C ALA A 56 -16.11 -0.96 1.74
N PHE A 57 -16.51 -2.03 1.04
CA PHE A 57 -15.86 -2.57 -0.15
C PHE A 57 -16.45 -2.08 -1.47
N THR A 58 -17.39 -1.12 -1.47
CA THR A 58 -17.99 -0.62 -2.70
C THR A 58 -16.94 -0.15 -3.73
N SER A 59 -17.23 -0.46 -5.00
CA SER A 59 -16.47 0.01 -6.16
C SER A 59 -17.10 1.24 -6.82
N ASP A 60 -18.35 1.56 -6.45
CA ASP A 60 -19.04 2.74 -6.96
C ASP A 60 -18.40 4.02 -6.42
N ARG A 61 -18.15 4.99 -7.32
CA ARG A 61 -17.44 6.22 -6.95
C ARG A 61 -18.30 7.15 -6.09
N ALA A 62 -19.59 7.21 -6.34
CA ALA A 62 -20.51 8.07 -5.59
C ALA A 62 -20.72 7.50 -4.17
N GLU A 63 -20.98 6.20 -4.05
CA GLU A 63 -21.08 5.53 -2.74
C GLU A 63 -19.78 5.66 -1.94
N LYS A 64 -18.63 5.45 -2.60
CA LYS A 64 -17.32 5.58 -1.98
C LYS A 64 -17.05 7.00 -1.50
N ALA A 65 -17.54 8.03 -2.18
CA ALA A 65 -17.41 9.41 -1.75
C ALA A 65 -18.16 9.67 -0.44
N VAL A 66 -19.36 9.09 -0.28
CA VAL A 66 -20.19 9.21 0.93
C VAL A 66 -19.50 8.61 2.16
N ILE A 67 -18.93 7.41 2.05
CA ILE A 67 -18.36 6.70 3.20
C ILE A 67 -16.89 7.05 3.49
N ARG A 68 -16.20 7.72 2.58
CA ARG A 68 -14.76 8.00 2.72
C ARG A 68 -14.39 8.75 4.00
N PRO A 69 -15.08 9.84 4.41
CA PRO A 69 -14.74 10.55 5.65
C PRO A 69 -14.83 9.64 6.88
N TYR A 70 -15.82 8.73 6.89
CA TYR A 70 -15.97 7.75 7.96
C TYR A 70 -14.82 6.74 7.98
N LEU A 71 -14.46 6.17 6.81
CA LEU A 71 -13.35 5.22 6.70
C LEU A 71 -12.00 5.84 7.08
N GLU A 72 -11.76 7.10 6.70
CA GLU A 72 -10.53 7.82 7.05
C GLU A 72 -10.42 8.02 8.57
N ARG A 73 -11.49 8.52 9.20
CA ARG A 73 -11.53 8.70 10.66
C ARG A 73 -11.35 7.38 11.40
N ARG A 74 -12.07 6.32 11.02
CA ARG A 74 -11.92 5.00 11.64
C ARG A 74 -10.54 4.39 11.38
N GLY A 75 -9.92 4.67 10.24
CA GLY A 75 -8.55 4.25 9.94
C GLY A 75 -7.49 4.97 10.78
N ASP A 76 -7.76 6.19 11.24
CA ASP A 76 -6.94 6.87 12.24
C ASP A 76 -7.12 6.21 13.62
N GLU A 77 -8.37 6.02 14.06
CA GLU A 77 -8.70 5.42 15.37
C GLU A 77 -8.19 3.97 15.53
N LEU A 78 -8.40 3.13 14.51
CA LEU A 78 -7.98 1.72 14.53
C LEU A 78 -6.48 1.53 14.35
N PHE A 79 -5.75 2.53 13.85
CA PHE A 79 -4.30 2.38 13.69
C PHE A 79 -3.61 2.13 15.04
N GLU A 80 -4.02 2.87 16.08
CA GLU A 80 -3.45 2.76 17.41
C GLU A 80 -3.77 1.42 18.09
N THR A 81 -4.95 0.85 17.82
CA THR A 81 -5.43 -0.36 18.51
C THR A 81 -5.16 -1.65 17.75
N ASP A 82 -5.23 -1.61 16.42
CA ASP A 82 -5.35 -2.83 15.60
C ASP A 82 -4.14 -3.04 14.68
N TYR A 83 -3.26 -2.05 14.50
CA TYR A 83 -2.14 -2.19 13.57
C TYR A 83 -1.21 -3.34 13.96
N ALA A 84 -0.96 -3.56 15.25
CA ALA A 84 -0.15 -4.69 15.72
C ALA A 84 -0.76 -6.04 15.32
N ALA A 85 -2.09 -6.19 15.46
CA ALA A 85 -2.80 -7.42 15.06
C ALA A 85 -2.85 -7.60 13.54
N PHE A 86 -2.89 -6.51 12.78
CA PHE A 86 -2.68 -6.55 11.33
C PHE A 86 -1.26 -6.98 10.97
N ALA A 87 -0.24 -6.34 11.55
CA ALA A 87 1.18 -6.58 11.32
C ALA A 87 1.57 -8.05 11.57
N ALA A 88 1.04 -8.66 12.64
CA ALA A 88 1.25 -10.06 12.97
C ALA A 88 0.76 -11.04 11.88
N ARG A 89 -0.18 -10.62 11.02
CA ARG A 89 -0.73 -11.43 9.92
C ARG A 89 -0.07 -11.14 8.57
N VAL A 90 0.85 -10.16 8.49
CA VAL A 90 1.52 -9.81 7.23
C VAL A 90 2.50 -10.93 6.83
N PRO A 91 2.30 -11.57 5.65
CA PRO A 91 3.17 -12.65 5.20
C PRO A 91 4.64 -12.24 5.07
N LEU A 92 5.55 -13.22 5.07
CA LEU A 92 6.98 -12.97 4.88
C LEU A 92 7.29 -12.39 3.50
N LEU A 93 6.49 -12.73 2.48
CA LEU A 93 6.54 -12.15 1.14
C LEU A 93 5.27 -11.32 0.93
N ALA A 94 5.38 -10.01 1.09
CA ALA A 94 4.22 -9.13 1.04
C ALA A 94 4.48 -7.82 0.31
N VAL A 95 3.42 -7.26 -0.28
CA VAL A 95 3.41 -5.92 -0.85
C VAL A 95 2.27 -5.12 -0.22
N ASN A 96 2.59 -4.02 0.46
CA ASN A 96 1.60 -3.05 0.89
C ASN A 96 1.40 -1.98 -0.18
N THR A 97 0.31 -2.07 -0.95
CA THR A 97 0.00 -1.12 -2.03
C THR A 97 -0.63 0.19 -1.54
N ARG A 98 -0.80 0.35 -0.22
CA ARG A 98 -1.51 1.46 0.40
C ARG A 98 -0.83 2.02 1.66
N VAL A 99 0.50 2.10 1.66
CA VAL A 99 1.20 2.90 2.69
C VAL A 99 0.89 4.38 2.42
N GLN A 100 0.02 4.97 3.23
CA GLN A 100 -0.52 6.31 2.96
C GLN A 100 -0.09 7.38 3.97
N ARG A 101 0.41 6.98 5.14
CA ARG A 101 0.74 7.89 6.25
C ARG A 101 2.08 7.52 6.86
N GLU A 102 2.77 8.52 7.40
CA GLU A 102 4.08 8.35 8.03
C GLU A 102 4.07 7.33 9.20
N PRO A 103 3.09 7.32 10.13
CA PRO A 103 3.03 6.29 11.16
C PRO A 103 2.93 4.88 10.59
N GLU A 104 2.12 4.69 9.53
CA GLU A 104 2.01 3.39 8.84
C GLU A 104 3.32 2.99 8.18
N ALA A 105 4.01 3.91 7.49
CA ALA A 105 5.31 3.64 6.88
C ALA A 105 6.35 3.24 7.94
N ARG A 106 6.42 3.96 9.06
CA ARG A 106 7.32 3.63 10.17
C ARG A 106 6.99 2.28 10.78
N ALA A 107 5.71 2.00 11.00
CA ALA A 107 5.27 0.72 11.56
C ALA A 107 5.45 -0.44 10.57
N TRP A 108 5.42 -0.19 9.27
CA TRP A 108 5.79 -1.18 8.25
C TRP A 108 7.28 -1.52 8.32
N LEU A 109 8.13 -0.51 8.49
CA LEU A 109 9.59 -0.66 8.57
C LEU A 109 10.07 -1.41 9.81
N THR A 110 9.23 -1.63 10.83
CA THR A 110 9.57 -2.49 11.97
C THR A 110 9.46 -3.98 11.63
N LEU A 111 8.84 -4.34 10.50
CA LEU A 111 8.70 -5.73 10.08
C LEU A 111 10.03 -6.25 9.50
N PRO A 112 10.42 -7.51 9.79
CA PRO A 112 11.61 -8.11 9.20
C PRO A 112 11.59 -8.06 7.67
N GLY A 113 12.69 -7.62 7.06
CA GLY A 113 12.83 -7.53 5.60
C GLY A 113 11.97 -6.44 4.94
N ALA A 114 11.35 -5.55 5.72
CA ALA A 114 10.56 -4.47 5.18
C ALA A 114 11.38 -3.28 4.68
N PHE A 115 10.91 -2.65 3.61
CA PHE A 115 11.43 -1.39 3.07
C PHE A 115 10.33 -0.63 2.34
N ILE A 116 10.55 0.66 2.09
CA ILE A 116 9.62 1.53 1.37
C ILE A 116 10.16 1.86 -0.02
N VAL A 117 9.28 1.73 -1.02
CA VAL A 117 9.50 2.11 -2.41
C VAL A 117 8.58 3.27 -2.77
N ARG A 118 9.08 4.25 -3.50
CA ARG A 118 8.24 5.30 -4.09
C ARG A 118 7.96 4.99 -5.55
N LEU A 119 6.69 4.98 -5.92
CA LEU A 119 6.25 4.81 -7.29
C LEU A 119 6.03 6.17 -7.96
N HIS A 120 6.72 6.39 -9.07
CA HIS A 120 6.56 7.54 -9.95
C HIS A 120 5.77 7.13 -11.19
N ARG A 121 4.91 8.03 -11.68
CA ARG A 121 4.23 7.89 -12.97
C ARG A 121 4.13 9.26 -13.64
N PRO A 122 4.61 9.44 -14.88
CA PRO A 122 4.56 10.73 -15.56
C PRO A 122 3.12 11.24 -15.66
N GLY A 123 2.93 12.54 -15.41
CA GLY A 123 1.63 13.19 -15.43
C GLY A 123 0.68 12.79 -14.28
N THR A 124 1.16 12.04 -13.28
CA THR A 124 0.36 11.69 -12.09
C THR A 124 0.81 12.53 -10.90
N GLU A 125 -0.07 13.42 -10.46
CA GLU A 125 0.12 14.26 -9.29
C GLU A 125 -0.70 13.75 -8.09
N PRO A 126 -0.36 14.16 -6.85
CA PRO A 126 -1.22 13.90 -5.71
C PRO A 126 -2.63 14.46 -5.93
N ALA A 127 -3.64 13.65 -5.64
CA ALA A 127 -5.05 13.98 -5.83
C ALA A 127 -5.55 15.07 -4.86
N THR A 128 -4.87 15.25 -3.72
CA THR A 128 -5.21 16.27 -2.72
C THR A 128 -3.95 16.88 -2.08
N PRO A 129 -4.02 18.10 -1.52
CA PRO A 129 -2.92 18.69 -0.74
C PRO A 129 -2.47 17.81 0.44
N ARG A 130 -3.42 17.11 1.06
CA ARG A 130 -3.17 16.16 2.15
C ARG A 130 -2.34 14.96 1.68
N GLU A 131 -2.67 14.39 0.52
CA GLU A 131 -1.87 13.32 -0.08
C GLU A 131 -0.45 13.81 -0.40
N ALA A 132 -0.33 15.02 -0.98
CA ALA A 132 0.97 15.62 -1.26
C ALA A 132 1.81 15.80 0.02
N GLU A 133 1.21 16.26 1.12
CA GLU A 133 1.87 16.40 2.41
C GLU A 133 2.34 15.05 2.96
N TYR A 134 1.48 14.02 2.92
CA TYR A 134 1.85 12.69 3.40
C TYR A 134 3.00 12.08 2.60
N LEU A 135 2.98 12.21 1.27
CA LEU A 135 4.08 11.74 0.44
C LEU A 135 5.39 12.46 0.78
N ARG A 136 5.36 13.80 0.94
CA ARG A 136 6.54 14.57 1.39
C ARG A 136 7.07 14.09 2.75
N ARG A 137 6.18 13.85 3.71
CA ARG A 137 6.53 13.37 5.05
C ARG A 137 7.09 11.96 5.07
N MET A 138 6.80 11.13 4.07
CA MET A 138 7.39 9.80 3.95
C MET A 138 8.66 9.79 3.11
N SER A 139 9.05 10.92 2.51
CA SER A 139 10.12 10.93 1.51
C SER A 139 11.47 10.42 2.02
N TYR A 140 11.81 10.69 3.27
CA TYR A 140 13.06 10.26 3.89
C TYR A 140 13.06 8.77 4.32
N LEU A 141 11.91 8.09 4.23
CA LEU A 141 11.77 6.66 4.51
C LEU A 141 11.98 5.78 3.27
N VAL A 142 12.07 6.39 2.09
CA VAL A 142 12.17 5.68 0.81
C VAL A 142 13.57 5.14 0.61
N GLU A 143 13.67 3.84 0.34
CA GLU A 143 14.93 3.15 0.03
C GLU A 143 15.13 2.96 -1.48
N HIS A 144 14.05 2.99 -2.27
CA HIS A 144 14.11 2.79 -3.72
C HIS A 144 13.00 3.55 -4.45
N ASP A 145 13.32 4.08 -5.63
CA ASP A 145 12.35 4.72 -6.53
C ASP A 145 12.04 3.79 -7.70
N LEU A 146 10.76 3.55 -7.97
CA LEU A 146 10.26 2.77 -9.09
C LEU A 146 9.56 3.69 -10.09
N HIS A 147 9.86 3.53 -11.37
CA HIS A 147 9.33 4.37 -12.45
C HIS A 147 8.33 3.60 -13.31
N ASN A 148 7.09 4.08 -13.37
CA ASN A 148 6.02 3.55 -14.22
C ASN A 148 5.80 4.49 -15.41
N ASP A 149 6.81 4.56 -16.27
CA ASP A 149 6.91 5.56 -17.34
C ASP A 149 6.42 5.05 -18.70
N GLY A 150 6.01 3.78 -18.79
CA GLY A 150 5.71 3.11 -20.03
C GLY A 150 4.51 2.16 -19.94
N ASP A 151 4.62 1.02 -20.63
CA ASP A 151 3.54 0.04 -20.70
C ASP A 151 3.66 -1.07 -19.64
N LEU A 152 2.85 -2.12 -19.78
CA LEU A 152 2.87 -3.25 -18.83
C LEU A 152 4.16 -4.08 -18.91
N ALA A 153 4.86 -4.10 -20.04
CA ALA A 153 6.16 -4.77 -20.16
C ALA A 153 7.23 -3.98 -19.41
N ASP A 154 7.24 -2.64 -19.53
CA ASP A 154 8.15 -1.77 -18.77
C ASP A 154 7.93 -1.93 -17.26
N LEU A 155 6.66 -2.00 -16.82
CA LEU A 155 6.32 -2.23 -15.42
C LEU A 155 6.78 -3.61 -14.92
N ARG A 156 6.75 -4.64 -15.76
CA ARG A 156 7.30 -5.97 -15.42
C ARG A 156 8.81 -5.93 -15.27
N PHE A 157 9.51 -5.20 -16.13
CA PHE A 157 10.95 -5.00 -16.00
C PHE A 157 11.28 -4.29 -14.68
N ALA A 158 10.59 -3.19 -14.38
CA ALA A 158 10.76 -2.49 -13.11
C ALA A 158 10.47 -3.39 -11.89
N ALA A 159 9.43 -4.22 -11.94
CA ALA A 159 9.14 -5.18 -10.89
C ALA A 159 10.24 -6.24 -10.72
N HIS A 160 10.84 -6.70 -11.81
CA HIS A 160 11.97 -7.63 -11.77
C HIS A 160 13.20 -6.99 -11.11
N ASP A 161 13.52 -5.75 -11.48
CA ASP A 161 14.62 -4.99 -10.87
C ASP A 161 14.40 -4.79 -9.38
N LEU A 162 13.19 -4.43 -8.97
CA LEU A 162 12.82 -4.31 -7.56
C LEU A 162 13.00 -5.62 -6.80
N LEU A 163 12.62 -6.76 -7.37
CA LEU A 163 12.84 -8.07 -6.75
C LEU A 163 14.32 -8.45 -6.69
N THR A 164 15.12 -8.02 -7.66
CA THR A 164 16.57 -8.21 -7.66
C THR A 164 17.21 -7.39 -6.54
N TYR A 165 16.84 -6.11 -6.42
CA TYR A 165 17.24 -5.25 -5.31
C TYR A 165 16.86 -5.86 -3.95
N ALA A 166 15.61 -6.32 -3.81
CA ALA A 166 15.14 -6.92 -2.57
C ALA A 166 15.98 -8.14 -2.15
N ARG A 167 16.35 -9.00 -3.11
CA ARG A 167 17.22 -10.16 -2.86
C ARG A 167 18.60 -9.74 -2.36
N LEU A 168 19.23 -8.77 -3.03
CA LEU A 168 20.55 -8.27 -2.65
C LEU A 168 20.54 -7.61 -1.27
N ARG A 169 19.44 -6.94 -0.89
CA ARG A 169 19.27 -6.33 0.43
C ARG A 169 19.17 -7.35 1.57
N THR A 170 18.69 -8.56 1.28
CA THR A 170 18.44 -9.61 2.28
C THR A 170 19.52 -10.70 2.34
N ALA A 171 20.48 -10.66 1.41
CA ALA A 171 21.63 -11.58 1.34
C ALA A 171 22.73 -11.14 2.30
#